data_AF-C6TEP5-F1
#
_entry.id   AF-C6TEP5-F1
#
_cell.length_a   1.000
_cell.length_b   1.000
_cell.length_c   1.000
_cell.angle_alpha   90.00
_cell.angle_beta   90.00
_cell.angle_gamma   90.00
#
_symmetry.space_group_name_H-M   'P 1'
#
loop_
_entity.id
_entity.type
_entity.pdbx_description
1 polymer ?
#
loop_
_entity_poly.entity_id
_entity_poly.type
_entity_poly.pdbx_seq_one_letter_code
_entity_poly.pdbx_strand_id
1 'polypeptide(L)'
;MRMKIKKRAAGLLKLEGLHEGRKGILSIDTEIFEVTPLLHLVEVKKSNGDTLEYEKILKEDIRPALKDVVWVWQGDQQEQSQQLEQQKQQQQLPQS
;
A
#
# COMPACT_ATOMS: atom_id res chain seq x y z
N MET A 1 -4.63 7.38 10.55
CA MET A 1 -3.48 8.28 10.85
C MET A 1 -3.77 9.75 10.44
N ARG A 2 -3.09 10.77 11.01
CA ARG A 2 -3.12 12.16 10.51
C ARG A 2 -1.76 12.54 9.92
N MET A 3 -1.73 12.90 8.64
CA MET A 3 -0.54 13.34 7.91
C MET A 3 -0.82 14.65 7.18
N LYS A 4 0.22 15.46 6.96
CA LYS A 4 0.18 16.63 6.06
C LYS A 4 0.50 16.15 4.65
N ILE A 5 -0.30 16.59 3.67
CA ILE A 5 -0.06 16.29 2.26
C ILE A 5 0.42 17.57 1.57
N LYS A 6 1.57 17.48 0.90
CA LYS A 6 2.12 18.53 0.03
C LYS A 6 2.04 18.06 -1.41
N LYS A 7 1.28 18.75 -2.25
CA LYS A 7 1.24 18.49 -3.69
C LYS A 7 2.44 19.17 -4.37
N ARG A 8 3.10 18.46 -5.27
CA ARG A 8 4.11 19.00 -6.19
C ARG A 8 3.56 18.90 -7.62
N ALA A 9 4.36 19.33 -8.59
CA ALA A 9 4.01 19.23 -10.00
C ALA A 9 3.95 17.76 -10.46
N ALA A 10 3.31 17.51 -11.61
CA ALA A 10 3.38 16.25 -12.35
C ALA A 10 3.02 14.97 -11.53
N GLY A 11 2.01 15.03 -10.67
CA GLY A 11 1.55 13.84 -9.94
C GLY A 11 2.39 13.44 -8.73
N LEU A 12 3.44 14.22 -8.40
CA LEU A 12 4.25 14.01 -7.20
C LEU A 12 3.55 14.57 -5.96
N LEU A 13 3.47 13.78 -4.91
CA LEU A 13 2.98 14.19 -3.59
C LEU A 13 3.98 13.78 -2.51
N LYS A 14 3.96 14.52 -1.41
CA LYS A 14 4.69 14.16 -0.19
C LYS A 14 3.74 14.13 0.99
N LEU A 15 3.71 13.02 1.71
CA LEU A 15 3.00 12.85 2.96
C LEU A 15 3.99 12.93 4.12
N GLU A 16 3.72 13.79 5.10
CA GLU A 16 4.57 13.97 6.28
C GLU A 16 3.76 13.72 7.56
N GLY A 17 4.34 12.92 8.46
CA GLY A 17 3.82 12.74 9.81
C GLY A 17 3.76 14.06 10.58
N LEU A 18 2.87 14.14 11.55
CA LEU A 18 2.74 15.31 12.42
C LEU A 18 3.70 15.31 13.60
N HIS A 19 4.16 14.11 14.00
CA HIS A 19 4.97 13.91 15.18
C HIS A 19 6.27 13.19 14.82
N GLU A 20 7.29 13.41 15.63
CA GLU A 20 8.58 12.76 15.47
C GLU A 20 8.51 11.30 15.96
N GLY A 21 8.92 10.37 15.11
CA GLY A 21 9.08 8.96 15.45
C GLY A 21 10.51 8.66 15.91
N ARG A 22 10.81 7.37 16.11
CA ARG A 22 12.14 6.91 16.56
C ARG A 22 13.28 7.40 15.66
N LYS A 23 13.04 7.53 14.35
CA LYS A 23 14.03 7.94 13.35
C LYS A 23 13.65 9.26 12.67
N GLY A 24 13.10 10.19 13.44
CA GLY A 24 12.63 11.48 12.95
C GLY A 24 11.19 11.43 12.43
N ILE A 25 10.75 12.51 11.80
CA ILE A 25 9.41 12.60 11.20
C ILE A 25 9.32 11.68 10.00
N LEU A 26 8.35 10.76 10.01
CA LEU A 26 8.05 9.92 8.87
C LEU A 26 7.66 10.76 7.65
N SER A 27 8.32 10.52 6.53
CA SER A 27 8.01 11.13 5.24
C SER A 27 7.85 10.04 4.17
N ILE A 28 6.81 10.17 3.37
CA ILE A 28 6.49 9.28 2.26
C ILE A 28 6.36 10.13 1.00
N ASP A 29 7.15 9.82 -0.01
CA ASP A 29 6.98 10.39 -1.34
C ASP A 29 6.11 9.45 -2.16
N THR A 30 5.20 10.01 -2.94
CA THR A 30 4.33 9.25 -3.83
C THR A 30 4.33 9.87 -5.21
N GLU A 31 4.35 9.03 -6.24
CA GLU A 31 4.33 9.47 -7.63
C GLU A 31 3.36 8.61 -8.43
N ILE A 32 2.62 9.27 -9.30
CA ILE A 32 1.65 8.61 -10.18
C ILE A 32 2.21 8.65 -11.59
N PHE A 33 2.43 7.47 -12.16
CA PHE A 33 2.91 7.30 -13.51
C PHE A 33 1.79 6.78 -14.40
N GLU A 34 1.60 7.41 -15.56
CA GLU A 34 0.76 6.87 -16.61
C GLU A 34 1.55 5.80 -17.36
N VAL A 35 1.08 4.54 -17.30
CA VAL A 35 1.66 3.43 -18.08
C VAL A 35 0.90 3.27 -19.38
N THR A 36 -0.42 3.40 -19.32
CA THR A 36 -1.33 3.52 -20.47
C THR A 36 -2.48 4.46 -20.08
N PRO A 37 -3.29 4.97 -21.02
CA PRO A 37 -4.43 5.83 -20.70
C PRO A 37 -5.44 5.25 -19.70
N LEU A 38 -5.46 3.92 -19.53
CA LEU A 38 -6.36 3.22 -18.60
C LEU A 38 -5.62 2.60 -17.40
N LEU A 39 -4.29 2.64 -17.36
CA LEU A 39 -3.48 2.02 -16.32
C LEU A 39 -2.47 3.02 -15.76
N HIS A 40 -2.62 3.30 -14.48
CA HIS A 40 -1.71 4.16 -13.73
C HIS A 40 -1.00 3.32 -12.69
N LEU A 41 0.31 3.55 -12.55
CA LEU A 41 1.12 2.98 -11.48
C LEU A 41 1.30 4.04 -10.40
N VAL A 42 1.00 3.68 -9.15
CA VAL A 42 1.27 4.53 -8.00
C VAL A 42 2.47 3.97 -7.25
N GLU A 43 3.55 4.71 -7.25
CA GLU A 43 4.73 4.40 -6.46
C GLU A 43 4.64 5.08 -5.10
N VAL A 44 4.91 4.33 -4.03
CA VAL A 44 4.92 4.83 -2.64
C VAL A 44 6.28 4.50 -2.05
N LYS A 45 7.03 5.53 -1.64
CA LYS A 45 8.42 5.42 -1.17
C LYS A 45 8.59 6.08 0.18
N LYS A 46 9.22 5.37 1.12
CA LYS A 46 9.70 5.98 2.36
C LYS A 46 10.90 6.89 2.05
N SER A 47 10.77 8.18 2.34
CA SER A 47 11.85 9.16 2.14
C SER A 47 12.52 9.60 3.43
N ASN A 48 11.86 9.45 4.59
CA ASN A 48 12.47 9.64 5.91
C ASN A 48 11.71 8.85 6.98
N GLY A 49 12.30 8.64 8.16
CA GLY A 49 11.63 8.03 9.31
C GLY A 49 11.86 6.53 9.48
N ASP A 50 11.13 5.95 10.43
CA ASP A 50 11.28 4.55 10.80
C ASP A 50 10.62 3.60 9.79
N THR A 51 11.29 2.49 9.47
CA THR A 51 10.79 1.54 8.47
C THR A 51 9.59 0.74 8.99
N LEU A 52 9.58 0.34 10.27
CA LEU A 52 8.46 -0.41 10.82
C LEU A 52 7.21 0.47 10.93
N GLU A 53 7.40 1.76 11.25
CA GLU A 53 6.32 2.75 11.20
C GLU A 53 5.74 2.88 9.78
N TYR A 54 6.61 3.01 8.77
CA TYR A 54 6.21 3.04 7.36
C TYR A 54 5.41 1.79 6.94
N GLU A 55 5.92 0.60 7.23
CA GLU A 55 5.27 -0.67 6.89
C GLU A 55 3.92 -0.81 7.55
N LYS A 56 3.81 -0.40 8.82
CA LYS A 56 2.55 -0.40 9.56
C LYS A 56 1.51 0.49 8.88
N ILE A 57 1.89 1.71 8.50
CA ILE A 57 0.98 2.66 7.84
C ILE A 57 0.57 2.16 6.46
N LEU A 58 1.49 1.55 5.70
CA LEU A 58 1.13 0.91 4.44
C LEU A 58 0.06 -0.17 4.65
N LYS A 59 0.26 -1.05 5.63
CA LYS A 59 -0.61 -2.20 5.86
C LYS A 59 -1.96 -1.82 6.48
N GLU A 60 -1.97 -0.93 7.45
CA GLU A 60 -3.15 -0.63 8.27
C GLU A 60 -3.95 0.57 7.78
N ASP A 61 -3.32 1.55 7.13
CA ASP A 61 -4.00 2.78 6.68
C ASP A 61 -4.08 2.86 5.14
N ILE A 62 -2.95 2.85 4.44
CA ILE A 62 -2.90 3.19 3.00
C ILE A 62 -3.52 2.10 2.12
N ARG A 63 -3.07 0.84 2.24
CA ARG A 63 -3.59 -0.26 1.41
C ARG A 63 -5.09 -0.44 1.60
N PRO A 64 -5.64 -0.48 2.83
CA PRO A 64 -7.08 -0.62 3.04
C PRO A 64 -7.89 0.56 2.50
N ALA A 65 -7.39 1.79 2.61
CA ALA A 65 -8.08 2.99 2.12
C ALA A 65 -8.14 3.06 0.58
N LEU A 66 -7.28 2.32 -0.12
CA LEU A 66 -7.17 2.30 -1.58
C LEU A 66 -7.70 1.00 -2.22
N LYS A 67 -8.32 0.12 -1.44
CA LYS A 67 -8.80 -1.20 -1.89
C LYS A 67 -9.77 -1.13 -3.09
N ASP A 68 -10.55 -0.07 -3.19
CA ASP A 68 -11.58 0.09 -4.23
C ASP A 68 -11.03 0.77 -5.51
N VAL A 69 -9.75 1.17 -5.50
CA VAL A 69 -9.08 1.90 -6.59
C VAL A 69 -7.88 1.11 -7.14
N VAL A 70 -7.15 0.42 -6.26
CA VAL A 70 -5.94 -0.33 -6.64
C VAL A 70 -6.32 -1.73 -7.10
N TRP A 71 -5.97 -2.04 -8.36
CA TRP A 71 -6.21 -3.35 -8.95
C TRP A 71 -5.35 -4.46 -8.34
N VAL A 72 -4.07 -4.17 -8.07
CA VAL A 72 -3.11 -5.14 -7.52
C VAL A 72 -1.99 -4.42 -6.77
N TRP A 73 -1.57 -4.95 -5.62
CA TRP A 73 -0.36 -4.50 -4.94
C TRP A 73 0.83 -5.39 -5.29
N GLN A 74 2.02 -4.79 -5.32
CA GLN A 74 3.26 -5.55 -5.43
C GLN A 74 3.40 -6.51 -4.22
N GLY A 75 3.55 -7.80 -4.51
CA GLY A 75 3.72 -8.86 -3.52
C GLY A 75 2.46 -9.68 -3.19
N ASP A 76 1.27 -9.20 -3.57
CA ASP A 76 0.00 -9.89 -3.20
C ASP A 76 -0.25 -11.19 -3.98
N GLN A 77 0.48 -11.45 -5.08
CA GLN A 77 0.27 -12.65 -5.90
C GLN A 77 0.52 -13.99 -5.16
N GLN A 78 1.34 -13.99 -4.11
CA GLN A 78 1.57 -15.21 -3.32
C GLN A 78 0.42 -15.51 -2.36
N GLU A 79 -0.22 -14.50 -1.76
CA GLU A 79 -1.30 -14.69 -0.78
C GLU A 79 -2.62 -15.11 -1.46
N GLN A 80 -2.96 -14.54 -2.62
CA GLN A 80 -4.17 -14.93 -3.36
C GLN A 80 -4.13 -16.39 -3.82
N SER A 81 -2.97 -16.85 -4.30
CA SER A 81 -2.80 -18.23 -4.78
C SER A 81 -2.99 -19.24 -3.65
N GLN A 82 -2.43 -18.96 -2.47
CA GLN A 82 -2.56 -19.83 -1.28
C GLN A 82 -3.99 -19.86 -0.71
N GLN A 83 -4.70 -18.73 -0.72
CA GLN A 83 -6.10 -18.69 -0.29
C GLN A 83 -7.01 -19.48 -1.22
N LEU A 84 -6.78 -19.40 -2.53
CA LEU A 84 -7.57 -20.13 -3.52
C LEU A 84 -7.34 -21.65 -3.42
N GLU A 85 -6.12 -22.09 -3.13
CA GLU A 85 -5.78 -23.50 -2.88
C GLU A 85 -6.45 -24.03 -1.59
N GLN A 86 -6.45 -23.25 -0.50
CA GLN A 86 -7.14 -23.65 0.74
C GLN A 86 -8.66 -23.76 0.56
N GLN A 87 -9.28 -22.84 -0.20
CA GLN A 87 -10.72 -22.92 -0.50
C GLN A 87 -11.07 -24.17 -1.33
N LYS A 88 -10.24 -24.54 -2.31
CA LYS A 88 -10.45 -25.78 -3.08
C LYS A 88 -10.35 -27.03 -2.21
N GLN A 89 -9.48 -27.03 -1.20
CA GLN A 89 -9.30 -28.19 -0.32
C GLN A 89 -10.47 -28.37 0.66
N GLN A 90 -11.09 -27.29 1.15
CA GLN A 90 -12.26 -27.38 2.04
C GLN A 90 -13.54 -27.85 1.34
N GLN A 91 -13.69 -27.60 0.04
CA GLN A 91 -14.85 -28.06 -0.75
C GLN A 91 -14.79 -29.55 -1.12
N GLN A 92 -13.67 -30.23 -0.87
CA GLN A 92 -13.47 -31.65 -1.18
C GLN A 92 -13.70 -32.59 0.02
N LEU A 93 -14.11 -32.08 1.19
CA LEU A 93 -14.46 -32.92 2.34
C LEU A 93 -15.77 -33.67 2.07
N PRO A 94 -15.77 -35.02 2.03
CA PRO A 94 -17.00 -35.79 1.88
C PRO A 94 -17.85 -35.60 3.14
N GLN A 95 -19.11 -35.19 2.99
CA GLN A 95 -20.06 -35.22 4.09
C GLN A 95 -20.40 -36.69 4.37
N SER A 96 -20.05 -37.17 5.57
CA SER A 96 -20.43 -38.48 6.10
C SER A 96 -21.60 -38.34 7.07
#